data_AF-A0A2U3LTZ0-F1
#
_entry.id   AF-A0A2U3LTZ0-F1
#
_cell.length_a   1.000
_cell.length_b   1.000
_cell.length_c   1.000
_cell.angle_alpha   90.00
_cell.angle_beta   90.00
_cell.angle_gamma   90.00
#
_symmetry.space_group_name_H-M   'P 1'
#
loop_
_entity.id
_entity.type
_entity.pdbx_description
1 polymer ?
#
loop_
_entity_poly.entity_id
_entity_poly.type
_entity_poly.pdbx_seq_one_letter_code
_entity_poly.pdbx_strand_id
1 'polypeptide(L)'
;MVPRGGEAEVVHLSPSLIRFSQRSVSGVAELTEFMRAGSAVGAADVVRLTDGSLVTLDNTRVLVASQQGWNVTAVVHDAGDTISPSRAQAFLEQYGTRPSSWGEAVRLRIRNQGALFRNTYPNGSPYIGVGVK
;
A
#
# COMPACT_ATOMS: atom_id res chain seq x y z
N MET A 1 -15.27 7.54 31.26
CA MET A 1 -14.07 7.54 30.40
C MET A 1 -14.55 7.28 28.98
N VAL A 2 -14.66 8.33 28.16
CA VAL A 2 -15.07 8.20 26.75
C VAL A 2 -13.84 7.75 25.97
N PRO A 3 -13.88 6.64 25.21
CA PRO A 3 -12.77 6.30 24.34
C PRO A 3 -12.66 7.40 23.27
N ARG A 4 -11.52 8.09 23.27
CA ARG A 4 -11.16 9.03 22.21
C ARG A 4 -11.05 8.22 20.91
N GLY A 5 -11.49 8.83 19.80
CA GLY A 5 -11.57 8.20 18.48
C GLY A 5 -10.32 7.43 18.10
N GLY A 6 -10.52 6.32 17.38
CA GLY A 6 -9.46 5.39 16.98
C GLY A 6 -8.31 6.10 16.28
N GLU A 7 -7.20 6.26 17.00
CA GLU A 7 -5.92 6.46 16.36
C GLU A 7 -5.59 5.15 15.64
N ALA A 8 -5.37 5.24 14.33
CA ALA A 8 -5.03 4.08 13.54
C ALA A 8 -3.72 3.47 14.08
N GLU A 9 -3.77 2.21 14.51
CA GLU A 9 -2.65 1.57 15.19
C GLU A 9 -1.47 1.44 14.22
N VAL A 10 -0.33 2.01 14.60
CA VAL A 10 0.91 1.87 13.87
C VAL A 10 1.59 0.58 14.30
N VAL A 11 1.85 -0.31 13.34
CA VAL A 11 2.48 -1.61 13.55
C VAL A 11 3.76 -1.74 12.73
N HIS A 12 4.66 -2.63 13.16
CA HIS A 12 5.87 -2.98 12.42
C HIS A 12 5.70 -4.34 11.78
N LEU A 13 5.70 -4.39 10.45
CA LEU A 13 5.47 -5.61 9.68
C LEU A 13 6.72 -5.99 8.89
N SER A 14 6.99 -7.30 8.81
CA SER A 14 7.95 -7.80 7.83
C SER A 14 7.45 -7.46 6.41
N PRO A 15 8.28 -6.89 5.53
CA PRO A 15 7.87 -6.57 4.17
C PRO A 15 7.44 -7.81 3.37
N SER A 16 7.93 -9.01 3.72
CA SER A 16 7.54 -10.27 3.06
C SER A 16 6.08 -10.68 3.29
N LEU A 17 5.42 -10.11 4.30
CA LEU A 17 4.00 -10.35 4.58
C LEU A 17 3.07 -9.45 3.75
N ILE A 18 3.63 -8.43 3.09
CA ILE A 18 2.87 -7.38 2.43
C ILE A 18 2.95 -7.57 0.91
N ARG A 19 1.80 -7.59 0.25
CA ARG A 19 1.66 -7.70 -1.19
C ARG A 19 1.61 -6.32 -1.84
N PHE A 20 2.20 -6.20 -3.02
CA PHE A 20 2.16 -5.02 -3.86
C PHE A 20 0.84 -4.91 -4.63
N SER A 21 0.27 -3.71 -4.68
CA SER A 21 -0.94 -3.40 -5.45
C SER A 21 -0.67 -3.01 -6.91
N GLN A 22 0.61 -2.82 -7.28
CA GLN A 22 1.04 -2.44 -8.62
C GLN A 22 2.20 -3.31 -9.08
N ARG A 23 2.40 -3.39 -10.40
CA ARG A 23 3.50 -4.14 -11.01
C ARG A 23 4.84 -3.41 -11.02
N SER A 24 4.84 -2.10 -10.82
CA SER A 24 6.04 -1.26 -10.89
C SER A 24 5.98 -0.15 -9.87
N VAL A 25 7.16 0.33 -9.46
CA VAL A 25 7.33 1.47 -8.56
C VAL A 25 8.31 2.46 -9.16
N SER A 26 8.27 3.69 -8.68
CA SER A 26 9.24 4.74 -8.97
C SER A 26 9.75 5.36 -7.66
N GLY A 27 10.86 6.10 -7.73
CA GLY A 27 11.40 6.85 -6.58
C GLY A 27 12.12 5.99 -5.53
N VAL A 28 12.56 4.78 -5.88
CA VAL A 28 13.16 3.83 -4.92
C VAL A 28 14.52 4.31 -4.44
N ALA A 29 15.36 4.81 -5.35
CA ALA A 29 16.72 5.26 -5.02
C ALA A 29 16.67 6.50 -4.12
N GLU A 30 15.87 7.49 -4.51
CA GLU A 30 15.69 8.75 -3.80
C GLU A 30 15.11 8.52 -2.40
N LEU A 31 14.09 7.66 -2.28
CA LEU A 31 13.54 7.32 -0.97
C LEU A 31 14.53 6.53 -0.10
N THR A 32 15.33 5.65 -0.70
CA THR A 32 16.37 4.90 0.03
C THR A 32 17.41 5.85 0.62
N GLU A 33 17.90 6.80 -0.17
CA GLU A 33 18.87 7.81 0.30
C GLU A 33 18.28 8.68 1.40
N PHE A 34 17.03 9.15 1.24
CA PHE A 34 16.34 9.94 2.24
C PHE A 34 16.21 9.22 3.58
N MET A 35 15.84 7.93 3.55
CA MET A 35 15.74 7.08 4.75
C MET A 35 17.12 6.81 5.38
N ARG A 36 18.15 6.54 4.58
CA ARG A 36 19.53 6.32 5.07
C ARG A 36 20.12 7.59 5.70
N ALA A 37 19.72 8.77 5.25
CA ALA A 37 20.08 10.05 5.86
C ALA A 37 19.39 10.30 7.22
N GLY A 38 18.58 9.35 7.71
CA GLY A 38 17.88 9.46 9.00
C GLY A 38 16.61 10.29 8.95
N SER A 39 16.10 10.61 7.76
CA SER A 39 14.90 11.42 7.62
C SER A 39 13.64 10.60 7.95
N ALA A 40 12.73 11.19 8.72
CA ALA A 40 11.48 10.54 9.10
C ALA A 40 10.59 10.31 7.87
N VAL A 41 10.11 9.08 7.71
CA VAL A 41 9.11 8.71 6.69
C VAL A 41 7.83 8.27 7.41
N GLY A 42 6.69 8.74 6.92
CA GLY A 42 5.38 8.34 7.45
C GLY A 42 5.12 6.84 7.29
N ALA A 43 4.18 6.32 8.07
CA ALA A 43 3.75 4.93 7.99
C ALA A 43 3.14 4.58 6.63
N ALA A 44 3.32 3.34 6.17
CA ALA A 44 2.68 2.79 4.99
C ALA A 44 1.21 2.47 5.23
N ASP A 45 0.34 2.89 4.30
CA ASP A 45 -1.03 2.42 4.27
C ASP A 45 -1.06 0.97 3.76
N VAL A 46 -1.44 0.05 4.64
CA VAL A 46 -1.63 -1.37 4.35
C VAL A 46 -3.08 -1.72 4.57
N VAL A 47 -3.67 -2.47 3.64
CA VAL A 47 -5.08 -2.86 3.71
C VAL A 47 -5.16 -4.37 3.93
N ARG A 48 -5.89 -4.78 4.96
CA ARG A 48 -6.25 -6.17 5.19
C ARG A 48 -7.50 -6.51 4.39
N LEU A 49 -7.36 -7.38 3.41
CA LEU A 49 -8.48 -7.87 2.61
C LEU A 49 -9.28 -8.96 3.34
N THR A 50 -10.46 -9.28 2.83
CA THR A 50 -11.36 -10.28 3.42
C THR A 50 -10.79 -11.70 3.42
N ASP A 51 -9.83 -11.99 2.54
CA ASP A 51 -9.08 -13.26 2.52
C ASP A 51 -7.90 -13.26 3.50
N GLY A 52 -7.74 -12.21 4.30
CA GLY A 52 -6.66 -12.02 5.27
C GLY A 52 -5.36 -11.49 4.68
N SER A 53 -5.26 -11.31 3.36
CA SER A 53 -4.04 -10.79 2.74
C SER A 53 -3.80 -9.32 3.07
N LEU A 54 -2.53 -8.95 3.26
CA LEU A 54 -2.11 -7.57 3.49
C LEU A 54 -1.61 -6.99 2.16
N VAL A 55 -2.23 -5.90 1.71
CA VAL A 55 -1.90 -5.25 0.43
C VAL A 55 -1.57 -3.78 0.66
N THR A 56 -0.41 -3.33 0.20
CA THR A 56 0.02 -1.95 0.40
C THR A 56 -0.50 -0.99 -0.68
N LEU A 57 -0.81 0.23 -0.27
CA LEU A 57 -0.98 1.38 -1.16
C LEU A 57 0.28 2.27 -1.25
N ASP A 58 1.39 1.88 -0.62
CA ASP A 58 2.67 2.59 -0.64
C ASP A 58 3.80 1.66 -1.10
N ASN A 59 3.67 1.11 -2.31
CA ASN A 59 4.55 0.07 -2.87
C ASN A 59 6.05 0.42 -2.79
N THR A 60 6.44 1.68 -3.07
CA THR A 60 7.84 2.10 -3.02
C THR A 60 8.43 1.94 -1.62
N ARG A 61 7.68 2.31 -0.57
CA ARG A 61 8.15 2.22 0.82
C ARG A 61 8.36 0.76 1.25
N VAL A 62 7.44 -0.12 0.87
CA VAL A 62 7.56 -1.57 1.14
C VAL A 62 8.74 -2.16 0.39
N LEU A 63 8.98 -1.76 -0.87
CA LEU A 63 10.12 -2.25 -1.63
C LEU A 63 11.45 -1.78 -1.04
N VAL A 64 11.56 -0.51 -0.64
CA VAL A 64 12.77 0.01 0.01
C VAL A 64 13.04 -0.77 1.30
N ALA A 65 12.04 -0.93 2.18
CA ALA A 65 12.19 -1.72 3.41
C ALA A 65 12.65 -3.16 3.12
N SER A 66 12.05 -3.81 2.11
CA SER A 66 12.46 -5.15 1.67
C SER A 66 13.91 -5.22 1.21
N GLN A 67 14.37 -4.25 0.40
CA GLN A 67 15.73 -4.22 -0.13
C GLN A 67 16.78 -3.91 0.94
N GLN A 68 16.41 -3.17 1.99
CA GLN A 68 17.29 -2.80 3.09
C GLN A 68 17.23 -3.77 4.28
N GLY A 69 16.33 -4.75 4.26
CA GLY A 69 16.12 -5.66 5.39
C GLY A 69 15.48 -4.99 6.61
N TRP A 70 14.69 -3.93 6.41
CA TRP A 70 13.99 -3.21 7.46
C TRP A 70 12.54 -3.68 7.60
N ASN A 71 11.97 -3.50 8.80
CA ASN A 71 10.53 -3.62 8.99
C ASN A 71 9.81 -2.40 8.41
N VAL A 72 8.60 -2.62 7.91
CA VAL A 72 7.70 -1.58 7.44
C VAL A 72 6.90 -1.07 8.63
N THR A 73 7.06 0.21 8.97
CA THR A 73 6.10 0.92 9.82
C THR A 73 4.83 1.15 9.01
N ALA A 74 3.71 0.57 9.44
CA ALA A 74 2.46 0.53 8.69
C ALA A 74 1.27 0.93 9.56
N VAL A 75 0.28 1.56 8.93
CA VAL A 75 -1.08 1.65 9.44
C VAL A 75 -1.90 0.61 8.69
N VAL A 76 -2.55 -0.29 9.42
CA VAL A 76 -3.38 -1.34 8.84
C VAL A 76 -4.84 -0.91 8.88
N HIS A 77 -5.48 -0.87 7.71
CA HIS A 77 -6.90 -0.59 7.55
C HIS A 77 -7.64 -1.86 7.13
N ASP A 78 -8.83 -2.11 7.65
CA ASP A 78 -9.65 -3.20 7.16
C ASP A 78 -10.30 -2.81 5.83
N ALA A 79 -10.52 -3.79 4.94
CA ALA A 79 -11.04 -3.52 3.60
C ALA A 79 -12.39 -2.79 3.57
N GLY A 80 -13.21 -2.96 4.61
CA GLY A 80 -14.51 -2.31 4.76
C GLY A 80 -14.45 -0.90 5.35
N ASP A 81 -13.29 -0.48 5.88
CA ASP A 81 -13.14 0.82 6.52
C ASP A 81 -13.27 1.94 5.49
N THR A 82 -13.87 3.06 5.94
CA THR A 82 -14.00 4.26 5.12
C THR A 82 -12.59 4.81 4.83
N ILE A 83 -12.29 5.02 3.56
CA ILE A 83 -11.01 5.62 3.16
C ILE A 83 -10.96 7.09 3.57
N SER A 84 -9.77 7.59 3.95
CA SER A 84 -9.63 9.00 4.32
C SER A 84 -9.99 9.92 3.14
N PRO A 85 -10.60 11.09 3.39
CA PRO A 85 -11.02 12.00 2.31
C PRO A 85 -9.88 12.43 1.39
N SER A 86 -8.68 12.66 1.95
CA SER A 86 -7.49 13.05 1.19
C SER A 86 -6.99 11.92 0.28
N ARG A 87 -6.96 10.66 0.78
CA ARG A 87 -6.60 9.51 -0.06
C ARG A 87 -7.66 9.25 -1.13
N ALA A 88 -8.94 9.34 -0.80
CA ALA A 88 -10.03 9.22 -1.76
C ALA A 88 -9.91 10.25 -2.89
N GLN A 89 -9.57 11.50 -2.55
CA GLN A 89 -9.34 12.57 -3.50
C GLN A 89 -8.14 12.30 -4.41
N ALA A 90 -7.01 11.82 -3.87
CA ALA A 90 -5.85 11.45 -4.68
C ALA A 90 -6.18 10.34 -5.70
N PHE A 91 -7.02 9.37 -5.32
CA PHE A 91 -7.50 8.34 -6.25
C PHE A 91 -8.41 8.92 -7.35
N LEU A 92 -9.27 9.87 -7.01
CA LEU A 92 -10.11 10.56 -7.99
C LEU A 92 -9.25 11.31 -9.02
N GLU A 93 -8.23 12.04 -8.57
CA GLU A 93 -7.31 12.77 -9.44
C GLU A 93 -6.48 11.84 -10.33
N GLN A 94 -6.01 10.71 -9.77
CA GLN A 94 -5.15 9.78 -10.49
C GLN A 94 -5.89 8.85 -11.45
N TYR A 95 -7.11 8.41 -11.08
CA TYR A 95 -7.83 7.35 -11.79
C TYR A 95 -9.24 7.78 -12.26
N GLY A 96 -9.67 9.01 -11.98
CA GLY A 96 -11.02 9.49 -12.32
C GLY A 96 -12.13 8.85 -11.49
N THR A 97 -11.81 8.03 -10.48
CA THR A 97 -12.78 7.32 -9.65
C THR A 97 -12.43 7.50 -8.17
N ARG A 98 -13.42 7.90 -7.37
CA ARG A 98 -13.29 8.06 -5.92
C ARG A 98 -13.70 6.78 -5.19
N PRO A 99 -12.79 6.05 -4.53
CA PRO A 99 -13.17 4.92 -3.68
C PRO A 99 -13.90 5.39 -2.42
N SER A 100 -14.82 4.57 -1.95
CA SER A 100 -15.54 4.72 -0.68
C SER A 100 -14.85 4.01 0.50
N SER A 101 -14.07 2.97 0.21
CA SER A 101 -13.37 2.15 1.21
C SER A 101 -11.92 1.85 0.84
N TRP A 102 -11.11 1.45 1.82
CA TRP A 102 -9.73 1.03 1.60
C TRP A 102 -9.62 -0.20 0.68
N GLY A 103 -10.53 -1.16 0.82
CA GLY A 103 -10.60 -2.33 -0.06
C GLY A 103 -11.00 -1.98 -1.49
N GLU A 104 -11.86 -0.98 -1.69
CA GLU A 104 -12.16 -0.45 -3.03
C GLU A 104 -10.93 0.23 -3.65
N ALA A 105 -10.18 1.02 -2.88
CA ALA A 105 -8.96 1.65 -3.34
C ALA A 105 -7.92 0.64 -3.84
N VAL A 106 -7.69 -0.45 -3.08
CA VAL A 106 -6.82 -1.56 -3.53
C VAL A 106 -7.31 -2.15 -4.86
N ARG A 107 -8.61 -2.45 -4.95
CA ARG A 107 -9.21 -3.02 -6.17
C ARG A 107 -9.09 -2.10 -7.38
N LEU A 108 -9.36 -0.80 -7.22
CA LEU A 108 -9.19 0.19 -8.29
C LEU A 108 -7.75 0.22 -8.78
N ARG A 109 -6.79 0.22 -7.86
CA ARG A 109 -5.37 0.25 -8.20
C ARG A 109 -4.92 -1.00 -8.96
N ILE A 110 -5.32 -2.19 -8.50
CA ILE A 110 -5.01 -3.47 -9.16
C ILE A 110 -5.66 -3.54 -10.54
N ARG A 111 -6.94 -3.13 -10.68
CA ARG A 111 -7.64 -3.12 -11.97
C ARG A 111 -6.97 -2.23 -13.00
N ASN A 112 -6.38 -1.12 -12.55
CA ASN A 112 -5.63 -0.21 -13.41
C ASN A 112 -4.25 -0.74 -13.84
N GLN A 113 -3.85 -1.95 -13.40
CA GLN A 113 -2.65 -2.62 -13.89
C GLN A 113 -2.93 -3.39 -15.18
N GLY A 114 -1.84 -3.80 -15.87
CA GLY A 114 -1.92 -4.62 -17.08
C GLY A 114 -2.66 -5.94 -16.83
N ALA A 115 -3.26 -6.50 -17.90
CA ALA A 115 -4.13 -7.68 -17.82
C ALA A 115 -3.47 -8.87 -17.11
N LEU A 116 -2.19 -9.15 -17.40
CA LEU A 116 -1.44 -10.22 -16.74
C LEU A 116 -1.40 -10.03 -15.22
N PHE A 117 -1.00 -8.85 -14.74
CA PHE A 117 -0.91 -8.56 -13.31
C PHE A 117 -2.26 -8.74 -12.61
N ARG A 118 -3.31 -8.06 -13.09
CA ARG A 118 -4.61 -8.06 -12.40
C ARG A 118 -5.31 -9.42 -12.42
N ASN A 119 -5.06 -10.25 -13.43
CA ASN A 119 -5.66 -11.58 -13.53
C ASN A 119 -4.88 -12.62 -12.71
N THR A 120 -3.55 -12.51 -12.64
CA THR A 120 -2.72 -13.41 -11.84
C THR A 120 -2.76 -13.07 -10.34
N TYR A 121 -2.85 -11.78 -10.01
CA TYR A 121 -2.74 -11.27 -8.64
C TYR A 121 -3.94 -10.38 -8.26
N PRO A 122 -5.17 -10.92 -8.19
CA PRO A 122 -6.37 -10.14 -7.88
C PRO A 122 -6.33 -9.52 -6.47
N ASN A 123 -5.56 -10.12 -5.56
CA ASN A 123 -5.37 -9.69 -4.16
C ASN A 123 -3.91 -9.28 -3.90
N GLY A 124 -3.30 -8.61 -4.88
CA GLY A 124 -1.92 -8.12 -4.82
C GLY A 124 -0.87 -9.19 -5.09
N SER A 125 0.32 -8.74 -5.47
CA SER A 125 1.45 -9.61 -5.83
C SER A 125 2.51 -9.63 -4.73
N PRO A 126 3.09 -10.79 -4.38
CA PRO A 126 4.27 -10.82 -3.52
C PRO A 126 5.54 -10.28 -4.22
N TYR A 127 5.48 -10.00 -5.53
CA TYR A 127 6.62 -9.57 -6.32
C TYR A 127 6.35 -8.23 -7.03
N ILE A 128 7.41 -7.44 -7.20
CA ILE A 128 7.42 -6.31 -8.12
C ILE A 128 7.98 -6.74 -9.48
N GLY A 129 7.61 -6.06 -10.56
CA GLY A 129 8.11 -6.33 -11.92
C GLY A 129 7.26 -7.30 -12.76
N VAL A 130 6.13 -7.80 -12.25
CA VAL A 130 5.29 -8.75 -12.96
C VAL A 130 4.70 -8.15 -14.25
N GLY A 131 5.08 -8.72 -15.40
CA GLY A 131 4.55 -8.30 -16.70
C GLY A 131 4.98 -6.89 -17.11
N VAL A 132 6.10 -6.39 -16.58
CA VAL A 132 6.84 -5.25 -17.14
C VAL A 132 7.64 -5.78 -18.34
N LYS A 133 7.52 -5.13 -19.50
CA LYS A 133 8.33 -5.43 -20.69
C LYS A 133 9.66 -4.70 -20.61
#